data_AF-A0A939D7N6-F1
#
_entry.id   AF-A0A939D7N6-F1
#
_cell.length_a   1.000
_cell.length_b   1.000
_cell.length_c   1.000
_cell.angle_alpha   90.00
_cell.angle_beta   90.00
_cell.angle_gamma   90.00
#
_symmetry.space_group_name_H-M   'P 1'
#
loop_
_entity.id
_entity.type
_entity.pdbx_description
1 polymer ?
#
loop_
_entity_poly.entity_id
_entity_poly.type
_entity_poly.pdbx_seq_one_letter_code
_entity_poly.pdbx_strand_id
1 'polypeptide(L)'
;MKTLLDISMLISAITAIICVIINYADFSGTWWSIFVVAGILCGWIIIGIGLPRKANIMKTLQWELYITCTLAILWDIFTGWHRWSIEFVLPYACGMTMILMTILSSVLKKTPREYMIYSILVHVLGYVPILLIALNLVKMAIPSILCITCNIILTSGIVSFNRNAAYREMKKKFHL
;
A
#
# COMPACT_ATOMS: atom_id res chain seq x y z
N MET A 1 -12.22 -19.98 -2.50
CA MET A 1 -10.99 -19.24 -2.86
C MET A 1 -10.87 -19.04 -4.37
N LYS A 2 -11.02 -20.08 -5.20
CA LYS A 2 -10.99 -19.97 -6.67
C LYS A 2 -12.03 -18.96 -7.22
N THR A 3 -13.28 -19.09 -6.81
CA THR A 3 -14.37 -18.15 -7.18
C THR A 3 -14.10 -16.69 -6.81
N LEU A 4 -13.40 -16.44 -5.69
CA LEU A 4 -13.09 -15.08 -5.23
C LEU A 4 -11.92 -14.46 -6.04
N LEU A 5 -10.97 -15.28 -6.49
CA LEU A 5 -9.89 -14.87 -7.37
C LEU A 5 -10.39 -14.53 -8.77
N ASP A 6 -11.29 -15.36 -9.31
CA ASP A 6 -11.85 -15.15 -10.64
C ASP A 6 -12.64 -13.83 -10.70
N ILE A 7 -13.43 -13.53 -9.65
CA ILE A 7 -14.15 -12.26 -9.51
C ILE A 7 -13.18 -11.08 -9.41
N SER A 8 -12.14 -11.19 -8.57
CA SER A 8 -11.13 -10.13 -8.42
C SER A 8 -10.40 -9.85 -9.75
N MET A 9 -10.12 -10.88 -10.55
CA MET A 9 -9.47 -10.76 -11.86
C MET A 9 -10.34 -9.97 -12.82
N LEU A 10 -11.62 -10.31 -12.88
CA LEU A 10 -12.59 -9.65 -13.74
C LEU A 10 -12.75 -8.16 -13.36
N ILE A 11 -12.87 -7.85 -12.06
CA ILE A 11 -12.94 -6.47 -11.57
C ILE A 11 -11.68 -5.69 -11.98
N SER A 12 -10.50 -6.25 -11.74
CA SER A 12 -9.25 -5.57 -12.06
C SER A 12 -9.07 -5.34 -13.57
N ALA A 13 -9.51 -6.28 -14.42
CA ALA A 13 -9.49 -6.13 -15.87
C ALA A 13 -10.45 -5.02 -16.33
N ILE A 14 -11.66 -4.97 -15.78
CA ILE A 14 -12.62 -3.90 -16.05
C ILE A 14 -12.04 -2.54 -15.64
N THR A 15 -11.47 -2.43 -14.44
CA THR A 15 -10.84 -1.18 -13.97
C THR A 15 -9.71 -0.74 -14.89
N ALA A 16 -8.83 -1.65 -15.31
CA ALA A 16 -7.75 -1.36 -16.25
C ALA A 16 -8.30 -0.82 -17.58
N ILE A 17 -9.32 -1.46 -18.16
CA ILE A 17 -9.94 -1.06 -19.42
C ILE A 17 -10.58 0.33 -19.28
N ILE A 18 -11.35 0.57 -18.22
CA ILE A 18 -11.99 1.87 -17.97
C ILE A 18 -10.93 2.97 -17.84
N CYS A 19 -9.86 2.75 -17.09
CA CYS A 19 -8.78 3.73 -16.96
C CYS A 19 -8.10 4.04 -18.30
N VAL A 20 -7.88 3.03 -19.14
CA VAL A 20 -7.31 3.22 -20.49
C VAL A 20 -8.27 4.03 -21.37
N ILE A 21 -9.58 3.73 -21.33
CA ILE A 21 -10.59 4.46 -22.11
C ILE A 21 -10.66 5.92 -21.67
N ILE A 22 -10.69 6.20 -20.36
CA ILE A 22 -10.74 7.57 -19.83
C ILE A 22 -9.51 8.35 -20.27
N ASN A 23 -8.32 7.75 -20.17
CA ASN A 23 -7.08 8.40 -20.58
C ASN A 23 -7.00 8.65 -22.09
N TYR A 24 -7.56 7.74 -22.89
CA TYR A 24 -7.68 7.94 -24.33
C TYR A 24 -8.67 9.08 -24.67
N ALA A 25 -9.77 9.17 -23.94
CA ALA A 25 -10.81 10.19 -24.16
C ALA A 25 -10.38 11.59 -23.70
N ASP A 26 -9.62 11.69 -22.60
CA ASP A 26 -9.12 12.95 -22.02
C ASP A 26 -7.58 13.02 -22.10
N PHE A 27 -7.05 12.82 -23.31
CA PHE A 27 -5.62 12.75 -23.52
C PHE A 27 -4.95 14.11 -23.33
N SER A 28 -4.28 14.28 -22.19
CA SER A 28 -3.56 15.50 -21.80
C SER A 28 -2.03 15.42 -22.01
N GLY A 29 -1.57 14.48 -22.84
CA GLY A 29 -0.14 14.27 -23.15
C GLY A 29 0.58 13.29 -22.23
N THR A 30 -0.03 12.86 -21.13
CA THR A 30 0.55 11.90 -20.18
C THR A 30 -0.31 10.66 -20.06
N TRP A 31 0.28 9.48 -20.32
CA TRP A 31 -0.45 8.22 -20.24
C TRP A 31 -0.59 7.69 -18.79
N TRP A 32 -1.38 8.38 -17.95
CA TRP A 32 -1.55 8.00 -16.54
C TRP A 32 -2.14 6.58 -16.34
N SER A 33 -2.96 6.10 -17.28
CA SER A 33 -3.54 4.74 -17.25
C SER A 33 -2.49 3.63 -17.28
N ILE A 34 -1.30 3.86 -17.86
CA ILE A 34 -0.21 2.88 -17.88
C ILE A 34 0.24 2.57 -16.44
N PHE A 35 0.27 3.57 -15.55
CA PHE A 35 0.62 3.36 -14.14
C PHE A 35 -0.42 2.49 -13.42
N VAL A 36 -1.71 2.68 -13.73
CA VAL A 36 -2.80 1.87 -13.15
C VAL A 36 -2.69 0.43 -13.63
N VAL A 37 -2.48 0.21 -14.93
CA VAL A 37 -2.32 -1.13 -15.51
C VAL A 37 -1.08 -1.82 -14.93
N ALA A 38 0.04 -1.12 -14.83
CA ALA A 38 1.27 -1.66 -14.24
C ALA A 38 1.08 -2.03 -12.76
N GLY A 39 0.37 -1.21 -11.99
CA GLY A 39 0.03 -1.52 -10.60
C GLY A 39 -0.86 -2.76 -10.46
N ILE A 40 -1.89 -2.88 -11.31
CA ILE A 40 -2.76 -4.07 -11.35
C ILE A 40 -1.95 -5.32 -11.70
N LEU A 41 -1.08 -5.24 -12.70
CA LEU A 41 -0.21 -6.35 -13.10
C LEU A 41 0.75 -6.77 -11.98
N CYS A 42 1.37 -5.80 -11.28
CA CYS A 42 2.20 -6.09 -10.11
C CYS A 42 1.41 -6.82 -9.02
N GLY A 43 0.20 -6.35 -8.69
CA GLY A 43 -0.66 -6.99 -7.70
C GLY A 43 -0.99 -8.45 -8.07
N TRP A 44 -1.26 -8.73 -9.34
CA TRP A 44 -1.51 -10.10 -9.82
C TRP A 44 -0.30 -11.01 -9.75
N ILE A 45 0.88 -10.51 -10.13
CA ILE A 45 2.14 -11.26 -9.99
C ILE A 45 2.36 -11.66 -8.53
N ILE A 46 2.07 -10.74 -7.60
CA ILE A 46 2.24 -10.94 -6.17
C ILE A 46 1.24 -11.93 -5.59
N ILE A 47 -0.04 -11.84 -5.97
CA ILE A 47 -1.06 -12.82 -5.62
C ILE A 47 -0.65 -14.21 -6.15
N GLY A 48 -0.15 -14.28 -7.39
CA GLY A 48 0.36 -15.49 -8.00
C GLY A 48 1.57 -16.10 -7.29
N ILE A 49 2.45 -15.28 -6.71
CA ILE A 49 3.59 -15.75 -5.90
C ILE A 49 3.15 -16.13 -4.47
N GLY A 50 2.22 -15.37 -3.90
CA GLY A 50 1.79 -15.46 -2.51
C GLY A 50 0.89 -16.67 -2.21
N LEU A 51 -0.05 -16.98 -3.11
CA LEU A 51 -1.04 -18.04 -2.91
C LEU A 51 -0.46 -19.47 -2.91
N PRO A 52 0.40 -19.88 -3.85
CA PRO A 52 0.84 -21.28 -3.93
C PRO A 52 1.95 -21.65 -2.94
N ARG A 53 2.66 -20.69 -2.33
CA ARG A 53 3.97 -20.97 -1.69
C ARG A 53 4.03 -21.02 -0.16
N LYS A 54 2.92 -21.09 0.58
CA LYS A 54 2.90 -20.81 2.05
C LYS A 54 3.66 -19.52 2.40
N ALA A 55 3.74 -18.58 1.45
CA ALA A 55 4.48 -17.35 1.64
C ALA A 55 3.77 -16.52 2.71
N ASN A 56 4.54 -15.79 3.52
CA ASN A 56 3.95 -14.90 4.50
C ASN A 56 3.32 -13.71 3.76
N ILE A 57 2.00 -13.75 3.55
CA ILE A 57 1.22 -12.77 2.78
C ILE A 57 1.53 -11.34 3.25
N MET A 58 1.69 -11.13 4.55
CA MET A 58 2.00 -9.82 5.14
C MET A 58 3.39 -9.33 4.70
N LYS A 59 4.39 -10.22 4.70
CA LYS A 59 5.73 -9.91 4.19
C LYS A 59 5.67 -9.57 2.71
N THR A 60 4.88 -10.31 1.93
CA THR A 60 4.74 -10.06 0.49
C THR A 60 4.15 -8.69 0.20
N LEU A 61 3.08 -8.29 0.91
CA LEU A 61 2.49 -6.95 0.80
C LEU A 61 3.46 -5.82 1.17
N GLN A 62 4.34 -6.06 2.13
CA GLN A 62 5.35 -5.08 2.48
C GLN A 62 6.41 -4.93 1.39
N TRP A 63 6.87 -6.05 0.81
CA TRP A 63 7.78 -6.01 -0.33
C TRP A 63 7.14 -5.35 -1.55
N GLU A 64 5.86 -5.59 -1.77
CA GLU A 64 5.08 -4.91 -2.81
C GLU A 64 5.13 -3.38 -2.66
N LEU A 65 4.88 -2.90 -1.45
CA LEU A 65 4.96 -1.47 -1.14
C LEU A 65 6.35 -0.92 -1.47
N TYR A 66 7.42 -1.56 -0.98
CA TYR A 66 8.78 -1.10 -1.22
C TYR A 66 9.18 -1.09 -2.69
N ILE A 67 8.84 -2.16 -3.42
CA ILE A 67 9.13 -2.27 -4.84
C ILE A 67 8.36 -1.19 -5.61
N THR A 68 7.07 -1.02 -5.32
CA THR A 68 6.22 -0.04 -6.01
C THR A 68 6.69 1.38 -5.77
N CYS A 69 6.99 1.76 -4.51
CA CYS A 69 7.51 3.09 -4.20
C CYS A 69 8.88 3.33 -4.86
N THR A 70 9.78 2.34 -4.83
CA THR A 70 11.12 2.47 -5.42
C THR A 70 11.05 2.63 -6.93
N LEU A 71 10.26 1.80 -7.61
CA LEU A 71 10.05 1.89 -9.06
C LEU A 71 9.41 3.22 -9.45
N ALA A 72 8.43 3.71 -8.69
CA ALA A 72 7.79 5.00 -8.95
C ALA A 72 8.78 6.16 -8.81
N ILE A 73 9.61 6.17 -7.76
CA ILE A 73 10.64 7.20 -7.56
C ILE A 73 11.68 7.15 -8.69
N LEU A 74 12.18 5.95 -9.03
CA LEU A 74 13.13 5.80 -10.14
C LEU A 74 12.55 6.35 -11.45
N TRP A 75 11.28 6.01 -11.75
CA TRP A 75 10.60 6.50 -12.94
C TRP A 75 10.41 8.02 -12.94
N ASP A 76 10.07 8.59 -11.79
CA ASP A 76 9.94 10.05 -11.64
C ASP A 76 11.28 10.73 -11.91
N ILE A 77 12.39 10.18 -11.41
CA ILE A 77 13.74 10.68 -11.70
C ILE A 77 14.03 10.61 -13.20
N PHE A 78 13.79 9.46 -13.86
CA PHE A 78 14.07 9.29 -15.29
C PHE A 78 13.23 10.20 -16.19
N THR A 79 12.05 10.61 -15.75
CA THR A 79 11.16 11.48 -16.53
C THR A 79 11.41 12.97 -16.29
N GLY A 80 12.27 13.36 -15.34
CA GLY A 80 12.61 14.77 -15.08
C GLY A 80 12.17 15.31 -13.72
N TRP A 81 11.88 14.44 -12.75
CA TRP A 81 11.50 14.76 -11.37
C TRP A 81 10.27 15.69 -11.28
N HIS A 82 9.13 15.15 -11.67
CA HIS A 82 7.84 15.84 -11.60
C HIS A 82 7.17 15.73 -10.23
N ARG A 83 7.73 14.93 -9.31
CA ARG A 83 7.27 14.71 -7.92
C ARG A 83 6.00 13.88 -7.79
N TRP A 84 5.44 13.38 -8.89
CA TRP A 84 4.21 12.59 -8.87
C TRP A 84 4.34 11.31 -8.04
N SER A 85 5.55 10.73 -7.94
CA SER A 85 5.77 9.51 -7.15
C SER A 85 5.60 9.77 -5.65
N ILE A 86 6.06 10.92 -5.16
CA ILE A 86 5.96 11.30 -3.74
C ILE A 86 4.61 11.92 -3.39
N GLU A 87 3.98 12.62 -4.36
CA GLU A 87 2.70 13.29 -4.15
C GLU A 87 1.52 12.33 -4.21
N PHE A 88 1.56 11.32 -5.09
CA PHE A 88 0.46 10.39 -5.31
C PHE A 88 0.84 8.97 -4.92
N VAL A 89 1.84 8.37 -5.58
CA VAL A 89 2.07 6.92 -5.47
C VAL A 89 2.42 6.51 -4.03
N LEU A 90 3.31 7.23 -3.37
CA LEU A 90 3.74 6.92 -2.02
C LEU A 90 2.59 6.95 -0.99
N PRO A 91 1.79 8.03 -0.86
CA PRO A 91 0.68 8.04 0.07
C PRO A 91 -0.43 7.04 -0.27
N TYR A 92 -0.75 6.84 -1.56
CA TYR A 92 -1.73 5.84 -1.97
C TYR A 92 -1.28 4.41 -1.67
N ALA A 93 -0.05 4.06 -2.05
CA ALA A 93 0.50 2.72 -1.79
C ALA A 93 0.56 2.45 -0.29
N CYS A 94 1.04 3.40 0.52
CA CYS A 94 1.08 3.26 1.97
C CYS A 94 -0.34 3.03 2.53
N GLY A 95 -1.30 3.90 2.19
CA GLY A 95 -2.68 3.80 2.69
C GLY A 95 -3.34 2.47 2.32
N MET A 96 -3.20 2.04 1.06
CA MET A 96 -3.79 0.79 0.57
C MET A 96 -3.18 -0.44 1.24
N THR A 97 -1.85 -0.51 1.37
CA THR A 97 -1.17 -1.62 2.04
C THR A 97 -1.59 -1.71 3.51
N MET A 98 -1.76 -0.57 4.20
CA MET A 98 -2.21 -0.54 5.59
C MET A 98 -3.63 -1.09 5.77
N ILE A 99 -4.57 -0.62 4.95
CA ILE A 99 -5.96 -1.09 4.97
C ILE A 99 -5.98 -2.60 4.71
N LEU A 100 -5.25 -3.05 3.69
CA LEU A 100 -5.20 -4.45 3.30
C LEU A 100 -4.59 -5.34 4.39
N MET A 101 -3.50 -4.91 5.02
CA MET A 101 -2.91 -5.63 6.16
C MET A 101 -3.87 -5.72 7.35
N THR A 102 -4.62 -4.65 7.62
CA THR A 102 -5.60 -4.63 8.72
C THR A 102 -6.75 -5.60 8.45
N ILE A 103 -7.30 -5.60 7.23
CA ILE A 103 -8.36 -6.53 6.81
C ILE A 103 -7.84 -7.96 6.87
N LEU A 104 -6.68 -8.24 6.28
CA LEU A 104 -6.13 -9.60 6.24
C LEU A 104 -5.77 -10.13 7.63
N SER A 105 -5.27 -9.28 8.53
CA SER A 105 -5.02 -9.69 9.91
C SER A 105 -6.30 -10.11 10.63
N SER A 106 -7.42 -9.45 10.33
CA SER A 106 -8.74 -9.73 10.88
C SER A 106 -9.34 -11.02 10.30
N VAL A 107 -9.24 -11.22 8.97
CA VAL A 107 -9.79 -12.38 8.27
C VAL A 107 -8.99 -13.65 8.55
N LEU A 108 -7.66 -13.57 8.50
CA LEU A 108 -6.78 -14.73 8.67
C LEU A 108 -6.62 -15.15 10.13
N LYS A 109 -7.16 -14.38 11.09
CA LYS A 109 -7.02 -14.59 12.54
C LYS A 109 -5.59 -14.94 12.95
N LYS A 110 -4.60 -14.35 12.27
CA LYS A 110 -3.19 -14.63 12.51
C LYS A 110 -2.84 -14.22 13.93
N THR A 111 -2.00 -15.01 14.59
CA THR A 111 -1.45 -14.63 15.89
C THR A 111 -0.65 -13.32 15.72
N PRO A 112 -0.81 -12.34 16.63
CA PRO A 112 -0.13 -11.03 16.52
C PRO A 112 1.38 -11.14 16.22
N ARG A 113 2.02 -12.19 16.76
CA ARG A 113 3.47 -12.43 16.71
C ARG A 113 4.07 -12.51 15.33
N GLU A 114 3.31 -13.01 14.36
CA GLU A 114 3.79 -13.28 13.01
C GLU A 114 3.66 -12.09 12.07
N TYR A 115 2.78 -11.12 12.36
CA TYR A 115 2.48 -10.01 11.45
C TYR A 115 2.70 -8.61 12.04
N MET A 116 2.78 -8.46 13.36
CA MET A 116 2.87 -7.15 14.02
C MET A 116 4.06 -6.31 13.54
N ILE A 117 5.25 -6.89 13.39
CA ILE A 117 6.43 -6.14 12.92
C ILE A 117 6.19 -5.57 11.52
N TYR A 118 5.65 -6.37 10.61
CA TYR A 118 5.39 -5.95 9.24
C TYR A 118 4.34 -4.83 9.20
N SER A 119 3.27 -4.95 10.00
CA SER A 119 2.25 -3.91 10.11
C SER A 119 2.81 -2.60 10.69
N ILE A 120 3.61 -2.68 11.77
CA ILE A 120 4.22 -1.50 12.40
C ILE A 120 5.13 -0.76 11.40
N LEU A 121 5.95 -1.48 10.64
CA LEU A 121 6.83 -0.86 9.63
C LEU A 121 6.03 -0.10 8.57
N VAL A 122 4.92 -0.65 8.11
CA VAL A 122 4.04 0.04 7.16
C VAL A 122 3.37 1.26 7.81
N HIS A 123 2.93 1.19 9.07
CA HIS A 123 2.38 2.36 9.78
C HIS A 123 3.41 3.47 9.97
N VAL A 124 4.67 3.12 10.27
CA VAL A 124 5.78 4.09 10.34
C VAL A 124 5.98 4.77 8.98
N LEU A 125 5.95 3.99 7.90
CA LEU A 125 6.04 4.54 6.54
C LEU A 125 4.83 5.42 6.18
N GLY A 126 3.64 5.09 6.68
CA GLY A 126 2.44 5.91 6.52
C GLY A 126 2.53 7.29 7.20
N TYR A 127 3.53 7.55 8.04
CA TYR A 127 3.81 8.88 8.59
C TYR A 127 4.85 9.67 7.77
N VAL A 128 5.55 9.03 6.84
CA VAL A 128 6.49 9.71 5.93
C VAL A 128 5.85 10.88 5.16
N PRO A 129 4.57 10.80 4.71
CA PRO A 129 3.91 11.96 4.09
C PRO A 129 3.87 13.21 4.97
N ILE A 130 3.92 13.10 6.32
CA ILE A 130 4.02 14.27 7.22
C ILE A 130 5.33 15.00 6.99
N LEU A 131 6.44 14.26 6.92
CA LEU A 131 7.76 14.82 6.68
C LEU A 131 7.83 15.47 5.29
N LEU A 132 7.21 14.85 4.28
CA LEU A 132 7.16 15.39 2.92
C LEU A 132 6.40 16.73 2.86
N ILE A 133 5.29 16.86 3.60
CA ILE A 133 4.55 18.12 3.74
C ILE A 133 5.40 19.15 4.50
N ALA A 134 5.99 18.77 5.63
CA ALA A 134 6.78 19.68 6.47
C ALA A 134 8.01 20.26 5.74
N LEU A 135 8.61 19.46 4.85
CA LEU A 135 9.74 19.87 4.02
C LEU A 135 9.34 20.64 2.75
N ASN A 136 8.03 20.92 2.55
CA ASN A 136 7.49 21.55 1.33
C ASN A 136 7.90 20.84 0.03
N LEU A 137 8.06 19.51 0.08
CA LEU A 137 8.42 18.71 -1.10
C LEU A 137 7.20 18.40 -1.98
N VAL A 138 6.00 18.45 -1.39
CA VAL A 138 4.71 18.12 -2.03
C VAL A 138 3.95 19.41 -2.35
N LYS A 139 3.59 19.60 -3.63
CA LYS A 139 2.74 20.70 -4.09
C LYS A 139 1.26 20.41 -3.81
N MET A 140 0.81 19.17 -4.03
CA MET A 140 -0.56 18.75 -3.77
C MET A 140 -0.66 17.90 -2.49
N ALA A 141 -1.03 18.53 -1.37
CA ALA A 141 -1.04 17.87 -0.07
C ALA A 141 -2.21 16.89 0.17
N ILE A 142 -3.26 16.94 -0.66
CA ILE A 142 -4.51 16.18 -0.43
C ILE A 142 -4.27 14.66 -0.28
N PRO A 143 -3.53 13.97 -1.18
CA PRO A 143 -3.31 12.53 -1.06
C PRO A 143 -2.52 12.18 0.21
N SER A 144 -1.54 13.02 0.57
CA SER A 144 -0.74 12.86 1.78
C SER A 144 -1.58 13.00 3.05
N ILE A 145 -2.45 14.02 3.12
CA ILE A 145 -3.36 14.23 4.25
C ILE A 145 -4.32 13.05 4.44
N LEU A 146 -4.87 12.52 3.34
CA LEU A 146 -5.73 11.34 3.40
C LEU A 146 -4.99 10.12 3.96
N CYS A 147 -3.77 9.86 3.47
CA CYS A 147 -2.93 8.77 3.97
C CYS A 147 -2.66 8.91 5.48
N ILE A 148 -2.27 10.10 5.94
CA ILE A 148 -2.01 10.39 7.36
C ILE A 148 -3.27 10.17 8.21
N THR A 149 -4.41 10.67 7.74
CA THR A 149 -5.69 10.53 8.45
C THR A 149 -6.09 9.06 8.59
N CYS A 150 -5.99 8.29 7.51
CA CYS A 150 -6.21 6.84 7.55
C CYS A 150 -5.24 6.15 8.52
N ASN A 151 -3.96 6.53 8.53
CA ASN A 151 -2.97 5.97 9.42
C ASN A 151 -3.30 6.21 10.90
N ILE A 152 -3.70 7.44 11.25
CA ILE A 152 -4.10 7.80 12.63
C ILE A 152 -5.33 6.99 13.06
N ILE A 153 -6.33 6.85 12.19
CA ILE A 153 -7.55 6.08 12.49
C ILE A 153 -7.21 4.60 12.71
N LEU A 154 -6.43 4.00 11.82
CA LEU A 154 -6.05 2.58 11.93
C LEU A 154 -5.16 2.32 13.15
N THR A 155 -4.20 3.20 13.42
CA THR A 155 -3.33 3.11 14.61
C THR A 155 -4.17 3.17 15.89
N SER A 156 -5.10 4.13 15.98
CA SER A 156 -5.96 4.28 17.16
C SER A 156 -6.89 3.07 17.37
N GLY A 157 -7.40 2.47 16.28
CA GLY A 157 -8.16 1.23 16.33
C GLY A 157 -7.36 0.05 16.90
N ILE A 158 -6.11 -0.11 16.47
CA ILE A 158 -5.22 -1.18 16.97
C ILE A 158 -4.91 -0.96 18.46
N VAL A 159 -4.61 0.28 18.88
CA VAL A 159 -4.30 0.60 20.27
C VAL A 159 -5.50 0.38 21.18
N SER A 160 -6.71 0.77 20.76
CA SER A 160 -7.93 0.61 21.57
C SER A 160 -8.35 -0.86 21.73
N PHE A 161 -8.26 -1.67 20.68
CA PHE A 161 -8.72 -3.07 20.73
C PHE A 161 -7.67 -4.07 21.24
N ASN A 162 -6.36 -3.84 21.02
CA ASN A 162 -5.32 -4.87 21.25
C ASN A 162 -4.14 -4.41 22.13
N ARG A 163 -4.31 -3.37 22.95
CA ARG A 163 -3.27 -2.75 23.81
C ARG A 163 -2.38 -3.76 24.54
N ASN A 164 -2.97 -4.75 25.20
CA ASN A 164 -2.26 -5.71 26.06
C ASN A 164 -1.59 -6.85 25.30
N ALA A 165 -2.06 -7.18 24.09
CA ALA A 165 -1.45 -8.18 23.23
C ALA A 165 -0.26 -7.57 22.47
N ALA A 166 -0.43 -6.35 21.95
CA ALA A 166 0.61 -5.63 21.24
C ALA A 166 1.81 -5.29 22.14
N TYR A 167 1.55 -4.81 23.36
CA TYR A 167 2.61 -4.48 24.32
C TYR A 167 3.44 -5.70 24.74
N ARG A 168 2.79 -6.85 24.97
CA ARG A 168 3.47 -8.09 25.38
C ARG A 168 4.39 -8.64 24.30
N GLU A 169 4.05 -8.50 23.03
CA GLU A 169 4.90 -8.98 21.94
C GLU A 169 6.04 -8.04 21.60
N MET A 170 5.80 -6.72 21.63
CA MET A 170 6.86 -5.71 21.51
C MET A 170 7.92 -5.94 22.58
N LYS A 171 7.51 -6.09 23.84
CA LYS A 171 8.40 -6.36 24.97
C LYS A 171 9.21 -7.65 24.78
N LYS A 172 8.57 -8.72 24.31
CA LYS A 172 9.24 -10.02 24.06
C LYS A 172 10.26 -10.00 22.93
N LYS A 173 10.07 -9.19 21.88
CA LYS A 173 10.98 -9.15 20.72
C LYS A 173 12.09 -8.12 20.86
N PHE A 174 11.87 -7.05 21.62
CA PHE A 174 12.87 -6.03 21.92
C PHE A 174 13.67 -6.32 23.19
N HIS A 175 13.45 -7.45 23.86
CA HIS A 175 14.14 -7.83 25.11
C HIS A 175 14.12 -6.73 26.18
N LEU A 176 13.02 -5.95 26.25
CA LEU A 176 12.77 -4.91 27.25
C LEU A 176 12.04 -5.47 28.49
#